data_AF-E0NSV0-F1
#
_entry.id   AF-E0NSV0-F1
#
_cell.length_a   1.000
_cell.length_b   1.000
_cell.length_c   1.000
_cell.angle_alpha   90.00
_cell.angle_beta   90.00
_cell.angle_gamma   90.00
#
_symmetry.space_group_name_H-M   'P 1'
#
loop_
_entity.id
_entity.type
_entity.pdbx_description
1 polymer ?
#
loop_
_entity_poly.entity_id
_entity_poly.type
_entity_poly.pdbx_seq_one_letter_code
_entity_poly.pdbx_strand_id
1 'polypeptide(L)'
;MATVLYNDRINTWRKMKQLDELLETAPTAQAVAEMAELRIRNLQAFAELQSFNNTGKFLCHHPILFGRSEIAQLMKLLKADPAEFLRRHKNVLDNIKRYRSYLKRGDRKDRRQLDKQNLERYWERERLFKMVLEQQSK
;
A
#
# COMPACT_ATOMS: atom_id res chain seq x y z
N MET A 1 10.89 6.23 6.52
CA MET A 1 9.46 6.36 6.12
C MET A 1 8.55 6.57 7.32
N ALA A 2 8.65 5.74 8.38
CA ALA A 2 7.90 5.95 9.62
C ALA A 2 8.06 7.37 10.20
N THR A 3 9.28 7.93 10.22
CA THR A 3 9.55 9.30 10.67
C THR A 3 8.78 10.37 9.89
N VAL A 4 8.65 10.19 8.57
CA VAL A 4 7.94 11.14 7.70
C VAL A 4 6.44 11.09 7.96
N LEU A 5 5.86 9.88 8.08
CA LEU A 5 4.46 9.70 8.45
C LEU A 5 4.16 10.22 9.86
N TYR A 6 5.08 10.01 10.80
CA TYR A 6 4.97 10.51 12.15
C TYR A 6 4.94 12.05 12.20
N ASN A 7 5.84 12.69 11.45
CA ASN A 7 5.85 14.15 11.33
C ASN A 7 4.59 14.67 10.65
N ASP A 8 4.10 14.01 9.59
CA ASP A 8 2.85 14.37 8.93
C ASP A 8 1.66 14.27 9.87
N ARG A 9 1.59 13.22 10.70
CA ARG A 9 0.57 13.07 11.76
C ARG A 9 0.59 14.23 12.75
N ILE A 10 1.77 14.67 13.18
CA ILE A 10 1.90 15.80 14.11
C ILE A 10 1.46 17.11 13.42
N ASN A 11 1.89 17.33 12.18
CA ASN A 11 1.58 18.56 11.44
C ASN A 11 0.09 18.67 11.11
N THR A 12 -0.54 17.58 10.68
CA THR A 12 -1.99 17.53 10.42
C THR A 12 -2.78 17.77 11.70
N TRP A 13 -2.38 17.17 12.83
CA TRP A 13 -3.03 17.44 14.12
C TRP A 13 -2.92 18.91 14.56
N ARG A 14 -1.74 19.53 14.40
CA ARG A 14 -1.55 20.96 14.71
C ARG A 14 -2.45 21.85 13.87
N LYS A 15 -2.54 21.58 12.56
CA LYS A 15 -3.42 22.32 11.64
C LYS A 15 -4.89 22.13 11.97
N MET A 16 -5.31 20.92 12.31
CA MET A 16 -6.68 20.65 12.75
C MET A 16 -7.03 21.47 14.00
N LYS A 17 -6.13 21.56 15.00
CA LYS A 17 -6.38 22.37 16.19
C LYS A 17 -6.60 23.85 15.85
N GLN A 18 -5.81 24.40 14.92
CA GLN A 18 -5.97 25.78 14.45
C GLN A 18 -7.31 25.99 13.72
N LEU A 19 -7.72 25.02 12.90
CA LEU A 19 -9.00 25.06 12.21
C LEU A 19 -10.19 24.93 13.16
N ASP A 20 -10.05 24.16 14.24
CA ASP A 20 -11.08 24.00 15.27
C ASP A 20 -11.42 25.35 15.91
N GLU A 21 -10.39 26.11 16.31
CA GLU A 21 -10.53 27.47 16.87
C GLU A 21 -11.18 28.45 15.86
N LEU A 22 -10.89 28.30 14.56
CA LEU A 22 -11.49 29.10 13.50
C LEU A 22 -12.94 28.72 13.21
N LEU A 23 -13.29 27.44 13.28
CA LEU A 23 -14.64 26.95 13.03
C LEU A 23 -15.62 27.34 14.14
N GLU A 24 -15.15 27.43 15.39
CA GLU A 24 -15.92 27.95 16.52
C GLU A 24 -16.26 29.44 16.38
N THR A 25 -15.41 30.22 15.68
CA THR A 25 -15.58 31.67 15.53
C THR A 25 -16.30 32.07 14.25
N ALA A 26 -15.94 31.49 13.09
CA ALA A 26 -16.53 31.81 11.79
C ALA A 26 -16.50 30.59 10.84
N PRO A 27 -17.49 29.69 10.91
CA PRO A 27 -17.49 28.46 10.12
C PRO A 27 -17.67 28.78 8.63
N THR A 28 -16.68 28.40 7.82
CA THR A 28 -16.72 28.50 6.36
C THR A 28 -16.74 27.09 5.75
N ALA A 29 -17.51 26.88 4.68
CA ALA A 29 -17.60 25.58 4.01
C ALA A 29 -16.22 25.01 3.59
N GLN A 30 -15.29 25.90 3.19
CA GLN A 30 -13.91 25.53 2.86
C GLN A 30 -13.13 25.03 4.09
N ALA A 31 -13.25 25.69 5.23
CA ALA A 31 -12.58 25.29 6.47
C ALA A 31 -13.12 23.94 7.00
N VAL A 32 -14.42 23.68 6.83
CA VAL A 32 -15.04 22.39 7.16
C VAL A 32 -14.50 21.28 6.26
N ALA A 33 -14.40 21.53 4.95
CA ALA A 33 -13.82 20.57 4.01
C ALA A 33 -12.35 20.28 4.32
N GLU A 34 -11.55 21.31 4.59
CA GLU A 34 -10.13 21.17 4.96
C GLU A 34 -9.96 20.37 6.27
N MET A 35 -10.80 20.64 7.27
CA MET A 35 -10.82 19.87 8.52
C MET A 35 -11.09 18.38 8.26
N ALA A 36 -12.07 18.07 7.40
CA ALA A 36 -12.40 16.68 7.05
C ALA A 36 -11.24 15.99 6.31
N GLU A 37 -10.63 16.65 5.32
CA GLU A 37 -9.48 16.11 4.58
C GLU A 37 -8.27 15.86 5.49
N LEU A 38 -7.96 16.81 6.37
CA LEU A 38 -6.89 16.67 7.36
C LEU A 38 -7.15 15.53 8.32
N ARG A 39 -8.41 15.34 8.76
CA ARG A 39 -8.79 14.22 9.61
C ARG A 39 -8.60 12.89 8.91
N ILE A 40 -9.07 12.77 7.65
CA ILE A 40 -8.90 11.57 6.83
C ILE A 40 -7.42 11.23 6.69
N ARG A 41 -6.59 12.23 6.35
CA ARG A 41 -5.14 12.05 6.21
C ARG A 41 -4.48 11.62 7.52
N ASN A 42 -4.86 12.20 8.65
CA ASN A 42 -4.33 11.85 9.96
C ASN A 42 -4.66 10.39 10.34
N LEU A 43 -5.91 9.97 10.12
CA LEU A 43 -6.35 8.59 10.35
C LEU A 43 -5.60 7.60 9.46
N GLN A 44 -5.37 7.95 8.19
CA GLN A 44 -4.54 7.14 7.29
C GLN A 44 -3.12 7.02 7.84
N ALA A 45 -2.46 8.11 8.23
CA ALA A 45 -1.11 8.07 8.80
C ALA A 45 -1.04 7.20 10.06
N PHE A 46 -2.08 7.24 10.90
CA PHE A 46 -2.18 6.38 12.08
C PHE A 46 -2.28 4.89 11.72
N ALA A 47 -3.17 4.54 10.79
CA ALA A 47 -3.33 3.17 10.31
C ALA A 47 -2.04 2.61 9.69
N GLU A 48 -1.30 3.42 8.94
CA GLU A 48 0.00 3.07 8.38
C GLU A 48 1.04 2.73 9.45
N LEU A 49 1.17 3.60 10.46
CA LEU A 49 2.13 3.40 11.56
C LEU A 49 1.75 2.18 12.41
N GLN A 50 0.46 1.96 12.65
CA GLN A 50 -0.03 0.79 13.36
C GLN A 50 0.24 -0.50 12.58
N SER A 51 -0.04 -0.51 11.27
CA SER A 51 0.25 -1.65 10.39
C SER A 51 1.75 -1.97 10.38
N PHE A 52 2.59 -0.93 10.32
CA PHE A 52 4.05 -1.09 10.38
C PHE A 52 4.51 -1.68 11.72
N ASN A 53 3.95 -1.21 12.84
CA ASN A 53 4.29 -1.77 14.15
C ASN A 53 3.85 -3.23 14.31
N ASN A 54 2.69 -3.60 13.77
CA ASN A 54 2.12 -4.94 13.93
C ASN A 54 2.71 -5.98 12.97
N THR A 55 3.02 -5.57 11.73
CA THR A 55 3.37 -6.49 10.63
C THR A 55 4.73 -6.20 9.99
N GLY A 56 5.35 -5.06 10.31
CA GLY A 56 6.56 -4.57 9.65
C GLY A 56 6.32 -3.98 8.24
N LYS A 57 5.08 -3.93 7.76
CA LYS A 57 4.72 -3.43 6.42
C LYS A 57 3.77 -2.23 6.51
N PHE A 58 3.85 -1.34 5.53
CA PHE A 58 2.91 -0.22 5.36
C PHE A 58 1.73 -0.65 4.46
N LEU A 59 0.53 -0.12 4.72
CA LEU A 59 -0.67 -0.30 3.89
C LEU A 59 -0.55 0.43 2.55
N CYS A 60 0.23 1.52 2.50
CA CYS A 60 0.44 2.36 1.33
C CYS A 60 -0.82 3.08 0.80
N HIS A 61 -1.78 3.38 1.68
CA HIS A 61 -2.94 4.23 1.41
C HIS A 61 -2.65 5.72 1.62
N HIS A 62 -1.72 6.05 2.51
CA HIS A 62 -1.42 7.45 2.82
C HIS A 62 -0.81 8.19 1.61
N PRO A 63 -1.21 9.45 1.31
CA PRO A 63 -0.74 10.20 0.14
C PRO A 63 0.79 10.30 0.01
N ILE A 64 1.51 10.43 1.11
CA ILE A 64 3.00 10.47 1.12
C ILE A 64 3.63 9.16 0.65
N LEU A 65 2.92 8.04 0.78
CA LEU A 65 3.35 6.72 0.32
C LEU A 65 2.95 6.46 -1.12
N PHE A 66 1.98 7.22 -1.64
CA PHE A 66 1.46 7.15 -3.00
C PHE A 66 2.53 7.64 -3.98
N GLY A 67 3.35 6.72 -4.49
CA GLY A 67 4.52 7.04 -5.32
C GLY A 67 5.77 6.24 -4.97
N ARG A 68 5.88 5.78 -3.72
CA ARG A 68 7.03 4.98 -3.23
C ARG A 68 6.68 3.52 -2.97
N SER A 69 5.42 3.16 -3.07
CA SER A 69 4.93 1.79 -3.00
C SER A 69 5.36 1.00 -4.25
N GLU A 70 5.51 -0.32 -4.11
CA GLU A 70 5.72 -1.23 -5.25
C GLU A 70 4.62 -1.02 -6.33
N ILE A 71 3.41 -0.65 -5.91
CA ILE A 71 2.28 -0.28 -6.80
C ILE A 71 2.65 0.89 -7.71
N ALA A 72 3.22 1.97 -7.18
CA ALA A 72 3.59 3.14 -7.99
C ALA A 72 4.71 2.83 -8.99
N GLN A 73 5.67 1.98 -8.61
CA GLN A 73 6.71 1.50 -9.53
C GLN A 73 6.10 0.63 -10.63
N LEU A 74 5.16 -0.23 -10.29
CA LEU A 74 4.42 -1.06 -11.23
C LEU A 74 3.54 -0.21 -12.17
N MET A 75 2.88 0.84 -11.67
CA MET A 75 2.15 1.81 -12.51
C MET A 75 3.08 2.56 -13.46
N LYS A 76 4.25 3.00 -12.97
CA LYS A 76 5.26 3.66 -13.82
C LYS A 76 5.76 2.70 -14.90
N LEU A 77 6.00 1.43 -14.54
CA LEU A 77 6.39 0.40 -15.50
C LEU A 77 5.29 0.16 -16.52
N LEU A 78 4.02 0.06 -16.11
CA LEU A 78 2.90 -0.10 -17.03
C LEU A 78 2.80 1.05 -18.03
N LYS A 79 3.02 2.30 -17.60
CA LYS A 79 3.01 3.47 -18.49
C LYS A 79 4.22 3.52 -19.43
N ALA A 80 5.40 3.10 -18.97
CA ALA A 80 6.63 3.16 -19.75
C ALA A 80 6.78 1.98 -20.72
N ASP A 81 6.48 0.78 -20.26
CA ASP A 81 6.58 -0.47 -21.00
C ASP A 81 5.51 -1.49 -20.53
N PRO A 82 4.32 -1.47 -21.18
CA PRO A 82 3.25 -2.41 -20.88
C PRO A 82 3.66 -3.88 -21.10
N ALA A 83 4.55 -4.16 -22.05
CA ALA A 83 4.95 -5.53 -22.39
C ALA A 83 5.82 -6.13 -21.27
N GLU A 84 6.76 -5.36 -20.72
CA GLU A 84 7.54 -5.77 -19.55
C GLU A 84 6.66 -5.97 -18.31
N PHE A 85 5.66 -5.10 -18.10
CA PHE A 85 4.70 -5.27 -17.02
C PHE A 85 3.96 -6.62 -17.13
N LEU A 86 3.40 -6.93 -18.30
CA LEU A 86 2.69 -8.19 -18.55
C LEU A 86 3.61 -9.40 -18.43
N ARG A 87 4.86 -9.29 -18.90
CA ARG A 87 5.88 -10.35 -18.75
C ARG A 87 6.16 -10.65 -17.28
N ARG A 88 6.35 -9.61 -16.45
CA ARG A 88 6.58 -9.77 -15.01
C ARG A 88 5.35 -10.33 -14.31
N HIS A 89 4.14 -9.91 -14.70
CA HIS A 89 2.90 -10.45 -14.17
C HIS A 89 2.77 -11.96 -14.49
N LYS A 90 3.03 -12.36 -15.74
CA LYS A 90 3.06 -13.77 -16.15
C LYS A 90 4.06 -14.59 -15.33
N ASN A 91 5.27 -14.07 -15.13
CA ASN A 91 6.30 -14.73 -14.32
C ASN A 91 5.83 -14.96 -12.88
N VAL A 92 5.09 -14.02 -12.27
CA VAL A 92 4.52 -14.20 -10.93
C VAL A 92 3.49 -15.33 -10.93
N LEU A 93 2.58 -15.35 -11.90
CA LEU A 93 1.57 -16.41 -12.03
C LEU A 93 2.20 -17.80 -12.23
N ASP A 94 3.25 -17.88 -13.04
CA ASP A 94 3.97 -19.14 -13.29
C ASP A 94 4.71 -19.62 -12.04
N ASN A 95 5.28 -18.72 -11.24
CA ASN A 95 5.85 -19.07 -9.94
C ASN A 95 4.79 -19.56 -8.96
N ILE A 96 3.62 -18.92 -8.88
CA ILE A 96 2.51 -19.40 -8.05
C ILE A 96 2.14 -20.83 -8.42
N LYS A 97 1.98 -21.12 -9.72
CA LYS A 97 1.71 -22.49 -10.21
C LYS A 97 2.82 -23.46 -9.81
N ARG A 98 4.08 -23.05 -9.97
CA ARG A 98 5.27 -23.86 -9.64
C ARG A 98 5.30 -24.23 -8.16
N TYR A 99 5.21 -23.25 -7.26
CA TYR A 99 5.26 -23.50 -5.81
C TYR A 99 4.02 -24.27 -5.32
N ARG A 100 2.84 -24.03 -5.88
CA ARG A 100 1.65 -24.89 -5.62
C ARG A 100 1.92 -26.35 -5.97
N SER A 101 2.60 -26.63 -7.08
CA SER A 101 2.99 -27.99 -7.46
C SER A 101 4.05 -28.56 -6.52
N TYR A 102 5.07 -27.77 -6.13
CA TYR A 102 6.11 -28.22 -5.20
C TYR A 102 5.56 -28.64 -3.84
N LEU A 103 4.56 -27.93 -3.31
CA LEU A 103 3.92 -28.31 -2.04
C LEU A 103 3.25 -29.69 -2.07
N LYS A 104 2.83 -30.16 -3.26
CA LYS A 104 2.20 -31.48 -3.45
C LYS A 104 3.22 -32.61 -3.60
N ARG A 105 4.49 -32.31 -3.86
CA ARG A 105 5.49 -33.35 -4.09
C ARG A 105 6.05 -33.89 -2.76
N GLY A 106 6.29 -35.20 -2.73
CA GLY A 106 6.82 -35.91 -1.56
C GLY A 106 8.33 -35.75 -1.36
N ASP A 107 9.07 -35.53 -2.45
CA ASP A 107 10.53 -35.30 -2.49
C ASP A 107 10.95 -33.96 -1.86
N ARG A 108 10.02 -33.03 -1.67
CA ARG A 108 10.27 -31.67 -1.16
C ARG A 108 9.74 -31.40 0.24
N LYS A 109 9.53 -32.45 1.05
CA LYS A 109 9.06 -32.30 2.44
C LYS A 109 9.97 -31.36 3.25
N ASP A 110 11.29 -31.48 3.08
CA ASP A 110 12.27 -30.71 3.85
C ASP A 110 12.26 -29.21 3.53
N ARG A 111 11.78 -28.83 2.33
CA ARG A 111 11.70 -27.44 1.87
C ARG A 111 10.29 -26.87 1.90
N ARG A 112 9.32 -27.63 2.41
CA ARG A 112 7.89 -27.30 2.33
C ARG A 112 7.55 -25.97 3.01
N GLN A 113 8.21 -25.65 4.13
CA GLN A 113 7.99 -24.38 4.83
C GLN A 113 8.49 -23.18 4.01
N LEU A 114 9.67 -23.30 3.39
CA LEU A 114 10.22 -22.29 2.50
C LEU A 114 9.38 -22.13 1.23
N ASP A 115 8.90 -23.23 0.66
CA ASP A 115 8.00 -23.21 -0.50
C ASP A 115 6.66 -22.52 -0.19
N LYS A 116 6.13 -22.67 1.04
CA LYS A 116 4.95 -21.93 1.51
C LYS A 116 5.21 -20.42 1.61
N GLN A 117 6.31 -20.01 2.24
CA GLN A 117 6.67 -18.59 2.35
C GLN A 117 6.88 -17.94 0.98
N ASN A 118 7.53 -18.66 0.05
CA ASN A 118 7.68 -18.19 -1.32
C ASN A 118 6.32 -18.05 -2.03
N LEU A 119 5.43 -19.03 -1.85
CA LEU A 119 4.07 -18.96 -2.41
C LEU A 119 3.30 -17.74 -1.90
N GLU A 120 3.34 -17.48 -0.59
CA GLU A 120 2.74 -16.29 0.02
C GLU A 120 3.31 -15.00 -0.57
N ARG A 121 4.64 -14.91 -0.71
CA ARG A 121 5.30 -13.75 -1.33
C ARG A 121 4.83 -13.51 -2.77
N TYR A 122 4.68 -14.56 -3.57
CA TYR A 122 4.18 -14.41 -4.94
C TYR A 122 2.69 -14.07 -5.00
N TRP A 123 1.86 -14.53 -4.05
CA TRP A 123 0.47 -14.10 -3.92
C TRP A 123 0.35 -12.63 -3.52
N GLU A 124 1.15 -12.17 -2.57
CA GLU A 124 1.20 -10.74 -2.22
C GLU A 124 1.54 -9.91 -3.45
N ARG A 125 2.54 -10.34 -4.23
CA ARG A 125 2.95 -9.63 -5.45
C ARG A 125 1.88 -9.65 -6.53
N GLU A 126 1.16 -10.75 -6.72
CA GLU A 126 0.04 -10.87 -7.65
C GLU A 126 -1.11 -9.92 -7.29
N ARG A 127 -1.41 -9.78 -5.99
CA ARG A 127 -2.39 -8.81 -5.49
C ARG A 127 -2.03 -7.39 -5.89
N LEU A 128 -0.75 -7.01 -5.82
CA LEU A 128 -0.29 -5.68 -6.26
C LEU A 128 -0.49 -5.48 -7.77
N PHE A 129 -0.19 -6.49 -8.59
CA PHE A 129 -0.43 -6.43 -10.04
C PHE A 129 -1.92 -6.25 -10.37
N LYS A 130 -2.81 -6.97 -9.68
CA LYS A 130 -4.27 -6.80 -9.82
C LYS A 130 -4.73 -5.41 -9.43
N MET A 131 -4.29 -4.89 -8.29
CA MET A 131 -4.66 -3.54 -7.85
C MET A 131 -4.27 -2.48 -8.88
N VAL A 132 -3.10 -2.61 -9.52
CA VAL A 132 -2.67 -1.70 -10.59
C VAL A 132 -3.58 -1.79 -11.82
N LEU A 133 -3.97 -2.99 -12.22
CA LEU A 133 -4.87 -3.21 -13.36
C LEU A 133 -6.28 -2.67 -13.09
N GLU A 134 -6.82 -2.88 -11.88
CA GLU A 134 -8.12 -2.34 -11.45
C GLU A 134 -8.13 -0.82 -11.43
N GLN A 135 -7.02 -0.18 -11.05
CA GLN A 135 -6.88 1.28 -11.08
C GLN A 135 -6.83 1.87 -12.49
N GLN A 136 -6.41 1.11 -13.50
CA GLN A 136 -6.43 1.55 -14.91
C GLN A 136 -7.78 1.34 -15.58
N SER A 137 -8.60 0.41 -15.08
CA SER A 137 -9.92 0.12 -15.64
C SER A 137 -11.02 1.06 -15.13
N LYS A 138 -10.68 1.99 -14.22
CA LYS A 138 -11.57 3.05 -13.72
C LYS A 138 -11.21 4.38 -14.37
#